data_AF-A0A351VJN8-F1
#
_entry.id   AF-A0A351VJN8-F1
#
_cell.length_a   1.000
_cell.length_b   1.000
_cell.length_c   1.000
_cell.angle_alpha   90.00
_cell.angle_beta   90.00
_cell.angle_gamma   90.00
#
_symmetry.space_group_name_H-M   'P 1'
#
loop_
_entity.id
_entity.type
_entity.pdbx_description
1 polymer ?
#
loop_
_entity_poly.entity_id
_entity_poly.type
_entity_poly.pdbx_seq_one_letter_code
_entity_poly.pdbx_strand_id
1 'polypeptide(L)'
;EKHCIACHGSAAPEYADFKKDKAAWLKKGIGMRMETYSHLLPFVGWPNSGALMRRLDDGTGSIDGKPGNMYLHLGSDERERQANLAIFKQWVGNWNLKKWSDVSKSELNNLKVKY
;
A
#
# COMPACT_ATOMS: atom_id res chain seq x y z
N GLU A 1 -4.62 10.50 4.64
CA GLU A 1 -5.79 11.00 3.88
C GLU A 1 -5.41 11.82 2.65
N LYS A 2 -4.83 13.02 2.80
CA LYS A 2 -4.53 13.99 1.71
C LYS A 2 -3.96 13.42 0.40
N HIS A 3 -3.06 12.44 0.50
CA HIS A 3 -2.30 11.92 -0.65
C HIS A 3 -2.97 10.77 -1.41
N CYS A 4 -4.01 10.13 -0.86
CA CYS A 4 -4.48 8.84 -1.36
C CYS A 4 -6.01 8.77 -1.60
N ILE A 5 -6.80 9.49 -0.79
CA ILE A 5 -8.26 9.29 -0.75
C ILE A 5 -8.97 9.71 -2.04
N ALA A 6 -8.36 10.57 -2.86
CA ALA A 6 -8.93 10.97 -4.15
C ALA A 6 -9.19 9.76 -5.07
N CYS A 7 -8.32 8.73 -5.01
CA CYS A 7 -8.43 7.52 -5.83
C CYS A 7 -8.82 6.27 -5.01
N HIS A 8 -8.79 6.35 -3.69
CA HIS A 8 -8.99 5.22 -2.76
C HIS A 8 -10.07 5.49 -1.68
N GLY A 9 -10.87 6.54 -1.85
CA GLY A 9 -11.91 6.98 -0.92
C GLY A 9 -13.24 6.24 -1.03
N SER A 10 -14.28 6.81 -0.45
CA SER A 10 -15.65 6.28 -0.43
C SER A 10 -16.28 6.05 -1.80
N ALA A 11 -15.82 6.78 -2.82
CA ALA A 11 -16.24 6.61 -4.21
C ALA A 11 -15.51 5.45 -4.93
N ALA A 12 -14.46 4.88 -4.33
CA ALA A 12 -13.71 3.77 -4.90
C ALA A 12 -14.40 2.42 -4.59
N PRO A 13 -14.36 1.45 -5.52
CA PRO A 13 -14.92 0.12 -5.33
C PRO A 13 -14.21 -0.70 -4.25
N GLU A 14 -14.89 -1.70 -3.70
CA GLU A 14 -14.24 -2.75 -2.92
C GLU A 14 -13.20 -3.50 -3.75
N TYR A 15 -12.20 -4.10 -3.09
CA TYR A 15 -11.10 -4.77 -3.80
C TYR A 15 -11.57 -5.87 -4.77
N ALA A 16 -12.60 -6.63 -4.39
CA ALA A 16 -13.18 -7.67 -5.23
C ALA A 16 -13.79 -7.09 -6.51
N ASP A 17 -14.51 -5.97 -6.40
CA ASP A 17 -15.16 -5.31 -7.54
C ASP A 17 -14.16 -4.55 -8.42
N PHE A 18 -13.14 -3.94 -7.80
CA PHE A 18 -11.99 -3.43 -8.53
C PHE A 18 -11.33 -4.51 -9.39
N LYS A 19 -11.21 -5.74 -8.86
CA LYS A 19 -10.60 -6.84 -9.61
C LYS A 19 -11.46 -7.33 -10.77
N LYS A 20 -12.79 -7.35 -10.63
CA LYS A 20 -13.71 -7.78 -11.69
C LYS A 20 -13.62 -6.90 -12.94
N ASP A 21 -13.48 -5.59 -12.77
CA ASP A 21 -13.37 -4.63 -13.88
C ASP A 21 -12.21 -3.65 -13.71
N LYS A 22 -11.02 -4.20 -13.48
CA LYS A 22 -9.81 -3.42 -13.19
C LYS A 22 -9.51 -2.38 -14.28
N ALA A 23 -9.73 -2.73 -15.54
CA ALA A 23 -9.43 -1.84 -16.66
C ALA A 23 -10.33 -0.61 -16.66
N ALA A 24 -11.64 -0.75 -16.40
CA ALA A 24 -12.55 0.40 -16.35
C ALA A 24 -12.25 1.34 -15.19
N TRP A 25 -11.91 0.81 -14.01
CA TRP A 25 -11.54 1.62 -12.86
C TRP A 25 -10.23 2.39 -13.09
N LEU A 26 -9.22 1.73 -13.64
CA LEU A 26 -7.94 2.37 -13.97
C LEU A 26 -8.10 3.47 -15.05
N LYS A 27 -9.00 3.30 -16.04
CA LYS A 27 -9.32 4.36 -17.01
C LYS A 27 -9.90 5.62 -16.36
N LYS A 28 -10.57 5.47 -15.20
CA LYS A 28 -11.09 6.60 -14.41
C LYS A 28 -10.05 7.16 -13.43
N GLY A 29 -8.84 6.59 -13.37
CA GLY A 29 -7.84 6.93 -12.37
C GLY A 29 -8.24 6.53 -10.94
N ILE A 30 -9.17 5.58 -10.78
CA ILE A 30 -9.68 5.14 -9.48
C ILE A 30 -9.12 3.76 -9.14
N GLY A 31 -8.66 3.63 -7.90
CA GLY A 31 -8.20 2.38 -7.31
C GLY A 31 -9.33 1.63 -6.61
N MET A 32 -8.97 0.83 -5.61
CA MET A 32 -9.93 0.22 -4.67
C MET A 32 -9.99 1.04 -3.39
N ARG A 33 -11.07 0.90 -2.63
CA ARG A 33 -11.24 1.56 -1.34
C ARG A 33 -10.15 1.16 -0.35
N MET A 34 -9.54 2.16 0.28
CA MET A 34 -8.52 2.02 1.33
C MET A 34 -8.62 3.11 2.41
N GLU A 35 -9.71 3.87 2.45
CA GLU A 35 -9.83 5.04 3.34
C GLU A 35 -10.01 4.72 4.82
N THR A 36 -10.52 3.53 5.15
CA THR A 36 -10.65 3.10 6.55
C THR A 36 -9.59 2.06 6.88
N TYR A 37 -9.25 1.96 8.16
CA TYR A 37 -8.31 0.97 8.67
C TYR A 37 -8.61 -0.45 8.14
N SER A 38 -9.87 -0.90 8.22
CA SER A 38 -10.28 -2.24 7.78
C SER A 38 -10.15 -2.47 6.28
N HIS A 39 -10.24 -1.43 5.45
CA HIS A 39 -9.99 -1.53 4.01
C HIS A 39 -8.50 -1.50 3.67
N LEU A 40 -7.67 -0.83 4.49
CA LEU A 40 -6.22 -0.73 4.26
C LEU A 40 -5.44 -1.96 4.75
N LEU A 41 -5.81 -2.48 5.93
CA LEU A 41 -5.11 -3.58 6.59
C LEU A 41 -4.89 -4.84 5.73
N PRO A 42 -5.84 -5.25 4.87
CA PRO A 42 -5.68 -6.42 4.02
C PRO A 42 -4.54 -6.32 2.99
N PHE A 43 -4.02 -5.11 2.74
CA PHE A 43 -2.87 -4.85 1.86
C PHE A 43 -1.53 -4.81 2.60
N VAL A 44 -1.57 -4.81 3.94
CA VAL A 44 -0.39 -4.97 4.79
C VAL A 44 -0.25 -6.43 5.20
N GLY A 45 -1.30 -6.97 5.83
CA GLY A 45 -1.40 -8.36 6.27
C GLY A 45 -2.11 -9.24 5.23
N TRP A 46 -3.09 -10.03 5.64
CA TRP A 46 -3.81 -10.95 4.76
C TRP A 46 -5.06 -10.30 4.13
N PRO A 47 -5.42 -10.59 2.85
CA PRO A 47 -4.85 -11.59 1.95
C PRO A 47 -3.79 -11.06 0.99
N ASN A 48 -3.57 -9.74 0.93
CA ASN A 48 -2.67 -9.11 -0.04
C ASN A 48 -1.36 -8.68 0.64
N SER A 49 -0.69 -9.60 1.34
CA SER A 49 0.51 -9.27 2.13
C SER A 49 1.58 -8.57 1.32
N GLY A 50 2.18 -7.56 1.96
CA GLY A 50 3.23 -6.73 1.36
C GLY A 50 2.76 -5.83 0.24
N ALA A 51 1.46 -5.77 -0.11
CA ALA A 51 1.00 -4.97 -1.26
C ALA A 51 1.16 -3.48 -1.01
N LEU A 52 0.80 -2.97 0.17
CA LEU A 52 1.03 -1.57 0.52
C LEU A 52 2.53 -1.26 0.48
N MET A 53 3.34 -2.11 1.10
CA MET A 53 4.79 -1.94 1.19
C MET A 53 5.43 -1.87 -0.18
N ARG A 54 5.17 -2.83 -1.07
CA ARG A 54 5.69 -2.84 -2.45
C ARG A 54 5.32 -1.61 -3.27
N ARG A 55 4.16 -1.00 -2.99
CA ARG A 55 3.64 0.14 -3.76
C ARG A 55 4.20 1.46 -3.27
N LEU A 56 4.50 1.54 -1.99
CA LEU A 56 5.08 2.72 -1.35
C LEU A 56 6.61 2.64 -1.20
N ASP A 57 7.24 1.52 -1.53
CA ASP A 57 8.68 1.35 -1.40
C ASP A 57 9.45 2.40 -2.23
N ASP A 58 10.53 2.91 -1.68
CA ASP A 58 11.42 3.88 -2.35
C ASP A 58 12.37 3.20 -3.36
N GLY A 59 12.37 1.87 -3.44
CA GLY A 59 13.22 1.09 -4.34
C GLY A 59 14.58 0.74 -3.73
N THR A 60 14.92 1.26 -2.55
CA THR A 60 16.18 0.91 -1.87
C THR A 60 16.23 -0.57 -1.44
N GLY A 61 15.06 -1.22 -1.31
CA GLY A 61 14.92 -2.64 -1.00
C GLY A 61 14.62 -3.55 -2.19
N SER A 62 14.49 -3.02 -3.42
CA SER A 62 14.18 -3.83 -4.60
C SER A 62 15.44 -4.23 -5.37
N ILE A 63 15.43 -5.43 -5.98
CA ILE A 63 16.56 -5.95 -6.78
C ILE A 63 16.88 -5.05 -7.98
N ASP A 64 15.88 -4.34 -8.51
CA ASP A 64 16.00 -3.46 -9.66
C ASP A 64 16.16 -1.97 -9.29
N GLY A 65 16.18 -1.64 -8.00
CA GLY A 65 16.28 -0.26 -7.50
C GLY A 65 15.06 0.62 -7.83
N LYS A 66 13.95 0.05 -8.32
CA LYS A 66 12.80 0.83 -8.78
C LYS A 66 11.81 1.09 -7.64
N PRO A 67 11.39 2.35 -7.44
CA PRO A 67 10.36 2.65 -6.47
C PRO A 67 9.02 2.05 -6.87
N GLY A 68 8.21 1.75 -5.86
CA GLY A 68 6.82 1.38 -6.05
C GLY A 68 6.03 2.49 -6.76
N ASN A 69 5.07 2.11 -7.58
CA ASN A 69 4.34 3.07 -8.41
C ASN A 69 3.45 4.05 -7.62
N MET A 70 3.25 3.84 -6.32
CA MET A 70 2.50 4.76 -5.44
C MET A 70 3.42 5.64 -4.59
N TYR A 71 4.74 5.39 -4.58
CA TYR A 71 5.73 6.19 -3.84
C TYR A 71 5.66 7.68 -4.22
N LEU A 72 5.49 7.98 -5.50
CA LEU A 72 5.37 9.35 -6.03
C LEU A 72 4.22 10.14 -5.41
N HIS A 73 3.18 9.47 -4.90
CA HIS A 73 2.04 10.14 -4.27
C HIS A 73 2.28 10.49 -2.81
N LEU A 74 3.36 10.00 -2.18
CA LEU A 74 3.69 10.31 -0.79
C LEU A 74 4.13 11.77 -0.58
N GLY A 75 4.34 12.56 -1.63
CA GLY A 75 4.79 13.93 -1.50
C GLY A 75 5.19 14.55 -2.82
N SER A 76 5.14 15.89 -2.85
CA SER A 76 5.50 16.73 -3.97
C SER A 76 7.01 16.70 -4.27
N ASP A 77 7.83 16.53 -3.24
CA ASP A 77 9.29 16.40 -3.33
C ASP A 77 9.81 15.15 -2.59
N GLU A 78 11.10 14.86 -2.75
CA GLU A 78 11.72 13.66 -2.18
C GLU A 78 11.77 13.70 -0.65
N ARG A 79 11.93 14.89 -0.07
CA ARG A 79 11.98 15.06 1.37
C ARG A 79 10.62 14.74 1.99
N GLU A 80 9.54 15.22 1.40
CA GLU A 80 8.17 14.93 1.82
C GLU A 80 7.85 13.44 1.64
N ARG A 81 8.23 12.85 0.49
CA ARG A 81 8.02 11.40 0.25
C ARG A 81 8.72 10.53 1.28
N GLN A 82 9.98 10.83 1.61
CA GLN A 82 10.74 10.09 2.62
C GLN A 82 10.15 10.27 4.02
N ALA A 83 9.75 11.49 4.38
CA ALA A 83 9.10 11.76 5.67
C ALA A 83 7.79 10.97 5.82
N ASN A 84 6.96 10.96 4.78
CA ASN A 84 5.69 10.22 4.80
C ASN A 84 5.91 8.70 4.71
N LEU A 85 6.89 8.22 3.93
CA LEU A 85 7.25 6.80 3.89
C LEU A 85 7.71 6.30 5.28
N ALA A 86 8.48 7.11 6.01
CA ALA A 86 8.92 6.75 7.37
C ALA A 86 7.73 6.52 8.31
N ILE A 87 6.66 7.30 8.20
CA ILE A 87 5.41 7.11 8.97
C ILE A 87 4.80 5.74 8.64
N PHE A 88 4.69 5.37 7.36
CA PHE A 88 4.18 4.07 6.96
C PHE A 88 5.07 2.93 7.46
N LYS A 89 6.40 3.04 7.31
CA LYS A 89 7.36 2.05 7.79
C LYS A 89 7.23 1.85 9.31
N GLN A 90 7.11 2.93 10.08
CA GLN A 90 6.92 2.88 11.52
C GLN A 90 5.60 2.23 11.93
N TRP A 91 4.50 2.59 11.25
CA TRP A 91 3.16 2.06 11.52
C TRP A 91 3.06 0.56 11.18
N VAL A 92 3.59 0.14 10.04
CA VAL A 92 3.64 -1.27 9.62
C VAL A 92 4.57 -2.07 10.54
N GLY A 93 5.70 -1.49 10.95
CA GLY A 93 6.71 -2.15 11.77
C GLY A 93 7.65 -3.01 10.95
N ASN A 94 7.20 -4.19 10.49
CA ASN A 94 7.97 -5.07 9.63
C ASN A 94 7.73 -4.75 8.14
N TRP A 95 8.66 -4.01 7.51
CA TRP A 95 8.54 -3.62 6.10
C TRP A 95 8.87 -4.77 5.15
N ASN A 96 7.96 -5.74 5.05
CA ASN A 96 8.14 -6.95 4.26
C ASN A 96 7.49 -6.84 2.87
N LEU A 97 8.27 -7.04 1.81
CA LEU A 97 7.81 -6.95 0.43
C LEU A 97 7.25 -8.28 -0.12
N LYS A 98 7.34 -9.38 0.63
CA LYS A 98 6.88 -10.71 0.20
C LYS A 98 5.38 -10.76 -0.06
N LYS A 99 4.97 -11.67 -0.95
CA LYS A 99 3.56 -11.98 -1.19
C LYS A 99 3.05 -12.94 -0.13
N TRP A 100 1.73 -13.09 -0.06
CA TRP A 100 1.09 -14.02 0.88
C TRP A 100 1.62 -15.46 0.79
N SER A 101 1.96 -15.95 -0.41
CA SER A 101 2.50 -17.30 -0.60
C SER A 101 3.88 -17.51 0.06
N ASP A 102 4.61 -16.43 0.31
CA ASP A 102 6.04 -16.48 0.67
C ASP A 102 6.29 -15.93 2.08
N VAL A 103 5.31 -15.24 2.66
CA VAL A 103 5.41 -14.65 3.99
C VAL A 103 5.19 -15.71 5.07
N SER A 104 6.08 -15.76 6.05
CA SER A 104 5.97 -16.67 7.19
C SER A 104 5.09 -16.09 8.31
N LYS A 105 4.61 -16.97 9.20
CA LYS A 105 3.84 -16.56 10.39
C LYS A 105 4.64 -15.62 11.30
N SER A 106 5.94 -15.85 11.48
CA SER A 106 6.78 -14.98 12.31
C SER A 106 6.91 -13.57 11.71
N GLU A 107 7.02 -13.47 10.38
CA GLU A 107 7.05 -12.17 9.69
C GLU A 107 5.72 -11.42 9.83
N LEU A 108 4.58 -12.12 9.79
CA LEU A 108 3.26 -11.53 10.03
C LEU A 108 3.08 -11.08 11.48
N ASN A 109 3.57 -11.84 12.46
CA ASN A 109 3.50 -11.48 13.88
C ASN A 109 4.29 -10.21 14.21
N ASN A 110 5.26 -9.83 13.37
CA ASN A 110 6.05 -8.61 13.53
C ASN A 110 5.37 -7.36 12.94
N LEU A 111 4.17 -7.49 12.36
CA LEU A 111 3.36 -6.34 11.96
C LEU A 111 2.81 -5.64 13.20
N LYS A 112 2.96 -4.31 13.26
CA LYS A 112 2.47 -3.49 14.38
C LYS A 112 1.04 -3.01 14.15
N VAL A 113 0.82 -2.36 13.00
CA VAL A 113 -0.47 -1.90 12.45
C VAL A 113 -1.51 -1.55 13.51
N LYS A 114 -1.17 -0.61 14.41
CA LYS A 114 -2.11 -0.16 15.44
C LYS A 114 -3.23 0.66 14.80
N TYR A 115 -4.45 0.54 15.35
CA TYR A 115 -5.59 1.39 14.98
C TYR A 115 -5.31 2.85 15.35
#